data_AF-A0A519QS31-F1
#
_entry.id   AF-A0A519QS31-F1
#
_cell.length_a   1.000
_cell.length_b   1.000
_cell.length_c   1.000
_cell.angle_alpha   90.00
_cell.angle_beta   90.00
_cell.angle_gamma   90.00
#
_symmetry.space_group_name_H-M   'P 1'
#
loop_
_entity.id
_entity.type
_entity.pdbx_description
1 polymer ?
#
loop_
_entity_poly.entity_id
_entity_poly.type
_entity_poly.pdbx_seq_one_letter_code
_entity_poly.pdbx_strand_id
1 'polypeptide(L)'
;MKNYPFAYIVSFLIGTFALHENLNAQKPEVDLNDLTTINISSYEGFKKETGELIRRMKDKTIVALGEGTHGTSEFYKVRYWISKILIEEHGFNIIALENDYGDSWLLNKAMMQKGVNLENAMKNNLLSIWRNEEVKEMLEWMRSYNDKRVKKVTLGGIDHVYLKPDADILDSLLKRLQLPEVPKLTA
;
A
#
# COMPACT_ATOMS: atom_id res chain seq x y z
N MET A 1 8.12 11.86 -25.56
CA MET A 1 8.17 11.79 -24.09
C MET A 1 6.74 11.56 -23.60
N LYS A 2 6.42 10.36 -23.11
CA LYS A 2 5.07 10.05 -22.61
C LYS A 2 5.00 10.43 -21.13
N ASN A 3 4.21 11.46 -20.81
CA ASN A 3 3.86 11.82 -19.45
C ASN A 3 2.85 10.80 -18.91
N TYR A 4 3.29 9.93 -17.99
CA TYR A 4 2.40 9.11 -17.18
C TYR A 4 2.39 9.68 -15.76
N PRO A 5 1.31 10.34 -15.31
CA PRO A 5 1.38 11.19 -14.11
C PRO A 5 1.32 10.43 -12.78
N PHE A 6 1.02 9.13 -12.77
CA PHE A 6 0.84 8.38 -11.52
C PHE A 6 1.37 6.96 -11.66
N ALA A 7 2.16 6.52 -10.67
CA ALA A 7 2.58 5.14 -10.54
C ALA A 7 2.20 4.60 -9.15
N TYR A 8 1.53 3.45 -9.12
CA TYR A 8 0.88 2.86 -7.96
C TYR A 8 1.64 1.63 -7.46
N ILE A 9 1.72 1.46 -6.15
CA ILE A 9 2.10 0.20 -5.52
C ILE A 9 0.88 -0.38 -4.85
N VAL A 10 0.56 -1.64 -5.14
CA VAL A 10 -0.65 -2.32 -4.67
C VAL A 10 -0.23 -3.54 -3.85
N SER A 11 -0.56 -3.56 -2.56
CA SER A 11 -0.19 -4.66 -1.64
C SER A 11 -1.44 -5.45 -1.23
N PHE A 12 -1.58 -6.69 -1.70
CA PHE A 12 -2.67 -7.62 -1.36
C PHE A 12 -2.12 -9.02 -1.01
N LEU A 13 -2.88 -9.81 -0.27
CA LEU A 13 -2.75 -11.25 -0.24
C LEU A 13 -3.06 -11.80 -1.64
N ILE A 14 -2.15 -12.62 -2.19
CA ILE A 14 -2.57 -13.55 -3.25
C ILE A 14 -3.23 -14.73 -2.52
N GLY A 15 -4.45 -14.51 -2.04
CA GLY A 15 -5.41 -15.60 -2.02
C GLY A 15 -5.67 -15.94 -3.48
N THR A 16 -5.54 -17.20 -3.88
CA THR A 16 -5.89 -17.68 -5.22
C THR A 16 -7.35 -17.36 -5.54
N PHE A 17 -7.64 -16.13 -5.95
CA PHE A 17 -8.81 -15.81 -6.76
C PHE A 17 -8.44 -16.20 -8.18
N ALA A 18 -8.63 -17.49 -8.46
CA ALA A 18 -8.74 -18.00 -9.81
C ALA A 18 -10.01 -17.41 -10.44
N LEU A 19 -9.96 -16.13 -10.81
CA LEU A 19 -10.89 -15.57 -11.78
C LEU A 19 -10.50 -16.13 -13.15
N HIS A 20 -10.97 -17.36 -13.38
CA HIS A 20 -11.07 -18.02 -14.67
C HIS A 20 -9.76 -18.17 -15.48
N GLU A 21 -8.75 -18.83 -14.92
CA GLU A 21 -7.68 -19.45 -15.73
C GLU A 21 -7.51 -20.92 -15.35
N ASN A 22 -7.71 -21.79 -16.34
CA ASN A 22 -7.30 -23.20 -16.43
C ASN A 22 -7.18 -23.98 -15.11
N LEU A 23 -8.19 -24.81 -14.81
CA LEU A 23 -8.13 -25.86 -13.77
C LEU A 23 -7.00 -26.89 -13.99
N ASN A 24 -6.30 -26.82 -15.14
CA ASN A 24 -5.15 -27.64 -15.51
C ASN A 24 -3.80 -26.89 -15.43
N ALA A 25 -3.75 -25.65 -14.94
CA ALA A 25 -2.47 -24.96 -14.75
C ALA A 25 -1.67 -25.70 -13.67
N GLN A 26 -0.63 -26.42 -14.08
CA GLN A 26 0.36 -26.97 -13.15
C GLN A 26 0.92 -25.82 -12.33
N LYS A 27 0.88 -25.98 -11.00
CA LYS A 27 1.60 -25.09 -10.09
C LYS A 27 3.06 -25.05 -10.58
N PRO A 28 3.64 -23.86 -10.84
CA PRO A 28 5.00 -23.79 -11.35
C PRO A 28 5.93 -24.54 -10.39
N GLU A 29 6.63 -25.53 -10.92
CA GLU A 29 7.66 -26.25 -10.17
C GLU A 29 8.85 -25.29 -10.03
N VAL A 30 9.15 -24.91 -8.80
CA VAL A 30 10.27 -24.01 -8.49
C VAL A 30 11.46 -24.88 -8.13
N ASP A 31 12.49 -24.90 -8.97
CA ASP A 31 13.77 -25.52 -8.61
C ASP A 31 14.43 -24.66 -7.53
N LEU A 32 14.68 -25.25 -6.37
CA LEU A 32 15.35 -24.56 -5.26
C LEU A 32 16.77 -24.13 -5.62
N ASN A 33 17.41 -24.77 -6.61
CA ASN A 33 18.73 -24.39 -7.10
C ASN A 33 18.71 -23.09 -7.89
N ASP A 34 17.56 -22.68 -8.42
CA ASP A 34 17.38 -21.41 -9.14
C ASP A 34 17.03 -20.24 -8.20
N LEU A 35 16.89 -20.51 -6.90
CA LEU A 35 16.58 -19.48 -5.91
C LEU A 35 17.83 -18.67 -5.55
N THR A 36 17.74 -17.37 -5.79
CA THR A 36 18.68 -16.40 -5.22
C THR A 36 18.17 -15.95 -3.87
N THR A 37 18.95 -16.19 -2.81
CA THR A 37 18.63 -15.66 -1.48
C THR A 37 18.93 -14.17 -1.43
N ILE A 38 18.12 -13.42 -0.68
CA ILE A 38 18.27 -11.98 -0.50
C ILE A 38 18.44 -11.70 0.99
N ASN A 39 19.44 -10.89 1.31
CA ASN A 39 19.70 -10.43 2.65
C ASN A 39 18.71 -9.31 3.04
N ILE A 40 17.99 -9.52 4.15
CA ILE A 40 17.01 -8.56 4.71
C ILE A 40 17.45 -7.96 6.06
N SER A 41 18.74 -8.05 6.39
CA SER A 41 19.29 -7.51 7.65
C SER A 41 19.52 -6.00 7.63
N SER A 42 19.65 -5.40 6.43
CA SER A 42 19.81 -3.96 6.27
C SER A 42 19.18 -3.48 4.96
N TYR A 43 18.65 -2.26 4.98
CA TYR A 43 18.03 -1.64 3.81
C TYR A 43 19.02 -1.48 2.65
N GLU A 44 20.25 -1.02 2.92
CA GLU A 44 21.27 -0.84 1.87
C GLU A 44 21.75 -2.17 1.27
N GLY A 45 21.91 -3.21 2.09
CA GLY A 45 22.22 -4.55 1.61
C GLY A 45 21.11 -5.10 0.72
N PHE A 46 19.87 -5.02 1.19
CA PHE A 46 18.69 -5.43 0.42
C PHE A 46 18.59 -4.68 -0.91
N LYS A 47 18.73 -3.36 -0.90
CA LYS A 47 18.68 -2.52 -2.11
C LYS A 47 19.76 -2.90 -3.12
N LYS A 48 20.99 -3.20 -2.67
CA LYS A 48 22.08 -3.67 -3.52
C LYS A 48 21.75 -5.03 -4.17
N GLU A 49 21.24 -5.98 -3.39
CA GLU A 49 20.97 -7.34 -3.87
C GLU A 49 19.71 -7.43 -4.75
N THR A 50 18.74 -6.54 -4.56
CA THR A 50 17.46 -6.54 -5.30
C THR A 50 17.46 -5.72 -6.60
N GLY A 51 18.61 -5.19 -7.02
CA GLY A 51 18.70 -4.31 -8.20
C GLY A 51 18.07 -4.88 -9.48
N GLU A 52 18.20 -6.19 -9.72
CA GLU A 52 17.57 -6.85 -10.86
C GLU A 52 16.04 -6.88 -10.76
N LEU A 53 15.51 -7.14 -9.57
CA LEU A 53 14.06 -7.14 -9.32
C LEU A 53 13.48 -5.74 -9.52
N ILE A 54 14.14 -4.72 -8.96
CA ILE A 54 13.76 -3.32 -9.10
C ILE A 54 13.82 -2.88 -10.57
N ARG A 55 14.84 -3.31 -11.33
CA ARG A 55 14.97 -3.02 -12.77
C ARG A 55 13.76 -3.51 -13.57
N ARG A 56 13.16 -4.63 -13.19
CA ARG A 56 11.95 -5.18 -13.85
C ARG A 56 10.68 -4.40 -13.51
N MET A 57 10.65 -3.72 -12.37
CA MET A 57 9.50 -3.00 -11.83
C MET A 57 9.49 -1.51 -12.16
N LYS A 58 10.67 -0.86 -12.24
CA LYS A 58 10.80 0.61 -12.26
C LYS A 58 10.04 1.33 -13.38
N ASP A 59 9.89 0.70 -14.55
CA ASP A 59 9.25 1.31 -15.71
C ASP A 59 7.75 0.99 -15.78
N LYS A 60 7.19 0.31 -14.77
CA LYS A 60 5.77 -0.03 -14.69
C LYS A 60 4.98 1.12 -14.09
N THR A 61 3.74 1.27 -14.52
CA THR A 61 2.78 2.20 -13.91
C THR A 61 2.21 1.63 -12.61
N ILE A 62 2.08 0.31 -12.50
CA ILE A 62 1.55 -0.35 -11.30
C ILE A 62 2.47 -1.52 -10.97
N VAL A 63 2.88 -1.62 -9.71
CA VAL A 63 3.63 -2.75 -9.16
C VAL A 63 2.80 -3.37 -8.05
N ALA A 64 2.33 -4.60 -8.25
CA ALA A 64 1.60 -5.35 -7.24
C ALA A 64 2.58 -6.22 -6.42
N LEU A 65 2.54 -6.08 -5.10
CA LEU A 65 3.43 -6.78 -4.17
C LEU A 65 2.60 -7.72 -3.28
N GLY A 66 2.55 -8.98 -3.71
CA GLY A 66 1.89 -10.06 -2.98
C GLY A 66 2.67 -10.53 -1.74
N GLU A 67 2.00 -11.31 -0.89
CA GLU A 67 2.63 -12.06 0.19
C GLU A 67 2.06 -13.47 0.30
N GLY A 68 2.84 -14.39 0.87
CA GLY A 68 2.43 -15.79 1.05
C GLY A 68 1.47 -15.99 2.22
N THR A 69 1.56 -15.13 3.25
CA THR A 69 0.74 -15.16 4.46
C THR A 69 0.62 -13.76 5.04
N HIS A 70 -0.51 -13.45 5.67
CA HIS A 70 -0.59 -12.29 6.56
C HIS A 70 0.17 -12.57 7.86
N GLY A 71 0.86 -11.55 8.38
CA GLY A 71 1.46 -11.61 9.72
C GLY A 71 2.94 -12.03 9.76
N THR A 72 3.57 -12.26 8.61
CA THR A 72 5.02 -12.53 8.53
C THR A 72 5.80 -11.22 8.42
N SER A 73 6.63 -10.92 9.42
CA SER A 73 7.45 -9.69 9.51
C SER A 73 8.24 -9.42 8.23
N GLU A 74 8.86 -10.45 7.67
CA GLU A 74 9.69 -10.38 6.48
C GLU A 74 8.91 -9.93 5.25
N PHE A 75 7.64 -10.34 5.11
CA PHE A 75 6.81 -9.90 3.99
C PHE A 75 6.45 -8.42 4.09
N TYR A 76 6.12 -7.90 5.28
CA TYR A 76 5.90 -6.45 5.43
C TYR A 76 7.17 -5.66 5.14
N LYS A 77 8.31 -6.08 5.70
CA LYS A 77 9.59 -5.43 5.54
C LYS A 77 10.04 -5.37 4.08
N VAL A 78 9.98 -6.50 3.36
CA VAL A 78 10.36 -6.57 1.94
C VAL A 78 9.45 -5.70 1.09
N ARG A 79 8.13 -5.74 1.31
CA ARG A 79 7.18 -4.90 0.55
C ARG A 79 7.42 -3.41 0.81
N TYR A 80 7.67 -3.03 2.06
CA TYR A 80 8.04 -1.66 2.40
C TYR A 80 9.34 -1.25 1.71
N TRP A 81 10.41 -2.03 1.81
CA TRP A 81 11.71 -1.66 1.23
C TRP A 81 11.68 -1.58 -0.30
N ILE A 82 11.01 -2.50 -0.99
CA ILE A 82 10.78 -2.41 -2.44
C ILE A 82 10.04 -1.10 -2.76
N SER A 83 8.98 -0.80 -2.00
CA SER A 83 8.19 0.43 -2.21
C SER A 83 9.02 1.69 -2.02
N LYS A 84 9.84 1.72 -0.96
CA LYS A 84 10.76 2.81 -0.67
C LYS A 84 11.75 3.04 -1.82
N ILE A 85 12.38 2.00 -2.35
CA ILE A 85 13.30 2.12 -3.50
C ILE A 85 12.58 2.69 -4.73
N LEU A 86 11.41 2.13 -5.09
CA LEU A 86 10.64 2.58 -6.25
C LEU A 86 10.21 4.06 -6.13
N ILE A 87 9.88 4.50 -4.91
CA ILE A 87 9.51 5.89 -4.63
C ILE A 87 10.73 6.81 -4.67
N GLU A 88 11.83 6.44 -4.01
CA GLU A 88 13.03 7.27 -3.90
C GLU A 88 13.73 7.46 -5.25
N GLU A 89 13.75 6.43 -6.10
CA GLU A 89 14.58 6.42 -7.31
C GLU A 89 13.80 6.40 -8.63
N HIS A 90 12.53 6.00 -8.61
CA HIS A 90 11.77 5.71 -9.83
C HIS A 90 10.44 6.45 -9.93
N GLY A 91 10.17 7.40 -9.02
CA GLY A 91 9.11 8.39 -9.17
C GLY A 91 7.70 7.91 -8.83
N PHE A 92 7.58 6.69 -8.29
CA PHE A 92 6.35 6.21 -7.64
C PHE A 92 5.98 7.13 -6.48
N ASN A 93 4.69 7.29 -6.24
CA ASN A 93 4.22 8.22 -5.20
C ASN A 93 2.92 7.80 -4.53
N ILE A 94 2.46 6.56 -4.74
CA ILE A 94 1.25 6.03 -4.11
C ILE A 94 1.55 4.63 -3.59
N ILE A 95 1.29 4.42 -2.30
CA ILE A 95 1.23 3.08 -1.68
C ILE A 95 -0.23 2.80 -1.37
N ALA A 96 -0.77 1.71 -1.92
CA ALA A 96 -2.12 1.24 -1.68
C ALA A 96 -2.09 -0.11 -0.96
N LEU A 97 -2.77 -0.19 0.18
CA LEU A 97 -2.87 -1.40 0.99
C LEU A 97 -4.21 -2.10 0.75
N GLU A 98 -4.25 -3.43 0.88
CA GLU A 98 -5.47 -4.21 1.12
C GLU A 98 -6.10 -3.82 2.46
N ASN A 99 -6.61 -2.61 2.49
CA ASN A 99 -7.24 -1.94 3.59
C ASN A 99 -8.40 -1.14 3.02
N ASP A 100 -9.36 -0.83 3.87
CA ASP A 100 -10.54 -0.06 3.50
C ASP A 100 -10.16 1.29 2.85
N TYR A 101 -10.83 1.65 1.76
CA TYR A 101 -10.56 2.88 1.02
C TYR A 101 -10.75 4.13 1.88
N GLY A 102 -11.89 4.24 2.56
CA GLY A 102 -12.26 5.40 3.38
C GLY A 102 -11.32 5.54 4.58
N ASP A 103 -11.05 4.44 5.29
CA ASP A 103 -10.13 4.45 6.41
C ASP A 103 -8.70 4.80 5.98
N SER A 104 -8.22 4.25 4.87
CA SER A 104 -6.88 4.57 4.35
C SER A 104 -6.76 6.03 3.96
N TRP A 105 -7.83 6.61 3.40
CA TRP A 105 -7.89 8.05 3.09
C TRP A 105 -7.83 8.91 4.36
N LEU A 106 -8.57 8.53 5.41
CA LEU A 106 -8.55 9.20 6.71
C LEU A 106 -7.16 9.12 7.36
N LEU A 107 -6.52 7.95 7.32
CA LEU A 107 -5.16 7.75 7.81
C LEU A 107 -4.15 8.62 7.04
N ASN A 108 -4.22 8.63 5.70
CA ASN A 108 -3.36 9.47 4.87
C ASN A 108 -3.49 10.96 5.25
N LYS A 109 -4.72 11.43 5.45
CA LYS A 109 -4.98 12.81 5.91
C LYS A 109 -4.40 13.07 7.30
N ALA A 110 -4.59 12.14 8.24
CA ALA A 110 -4.09 12.25 9.60
C ALA A 110 -2.55 12.31 9.65
N MET A 111 -1.86 11.50 8.84
CA MET A 111 -0.39 11.51 8.75
C MET A 111 0.20 12.86 8.31
N MET A 112 -0.56 13.65 7.54
CA MET A 112 -0.12 14.96 7.06
C MET A 112 -0.27 16.06 8.12
N GLN A 113 -0.95 15.78 9.23
CA GLN A 113 -1.18 16.74 10.31
C GLN A 113 -0.07 16.66 11.37
N LYS A 114 0.42 17.83 11.80
CA LYS A 114 1.40 17.90 12.90
C LYS A 114 0.76 17.51 14.22
N GLY A 115 1.49 16.77 15.06
CA GLY A 115 1.03 16.37 16.40
C GLY A 115 0.12 15.13 16.45
N VAL A 116 -0.21 14.51 15.32
CA VAL A 116 -0.97 13.25 15.31
C VAL A 116 -0.13 12.11 15.87
N ASN A 117 -0.70 11.40 16.86
CA ASN A 117 -0.22 10.13 17.36
C ASN A 117 -0.51 9.04 16.31
N LEU A 118 0.56 8.49 15.73
CA LEU A 118 0.46 7.54 14.62
C LEU A 118 -0.15 6.19 15.05
N GLU A 119 0.19 5.69 16.24
CA GLU A 119 -0.33 4.41 16.74
C GLU A 119 -1.85 4.43 16.91
N ASN A 120 -2.39 5.52 17.45
CA ASN A 120 -3.84 5.71 17.54
C ASN A 120 -4.49 5.81 16.15
N ALA A 121 -3.85 6.51 15.21
CA ALA A 121 -4.35 6.61 13.84
C ALA A 121 -4.35 5.24 13.15
N MET A 122 -3.30 4.43 13.32
CA MET A 122 -3.24 3.06 12.80
C MET A 122 -4.33 2.18 13.43
N LYS A 123 -4.50 2.24 14.75
CA LYS A 123 -5.53 1.45 15.46
C LYS A 123 -6.93 1.73 14.95
N ASN A 124 -7.22 2.98 14.58
CA ASN A 124 -8.54 3.40 14.16
C ASN A 124 -8.82 3.14 12.67
N ASN A 125 -7.79 3.11 11.81
CA ASN A 125 -7.96 3.17 10.35
C ASN A 125 -7.29 2.01 9.59
N LEU A 126 -6.55 1.12 10.25
CA LEU A 126 -5.98 -0.06 9.61
C LEU A 126 -6.71 -1.32 10.06
N LEU A 127 -6.90 -2.28 9.16
CA LEU A 127 -7.23 -3.66 9.52
C LEU A 127 -6.13 -4.22 10.42
N SER A 128 -6.48 -5.17 11.29
CA SER A 128 -5.56 -5.73 12.29
C SER A 128 -4.29 -6.32 11.67
N ILE A 129 -4.38 -6.88 10.46
CA ILE A 129 -3.25 -7.43 9.71
C ILE A 129 -2.15 -6.39 9.47
N TRP A 130 -2.51 -5.12 9.28
CA TRP A 130 -1.57 -4.01 9.02
C TRP A 130 -1.09 -3.29 10.29
N ARG A 131 -1.56 -3.67 11.48
CA ARG A 131 -1.20 -3.02 12.75
C ARG A 131 0.08 -3.63 13.34
N ASN A 132 1.19 -3.45 12.63
CA ASN A 132 2.51 -3.98 13.00
C ASN A 132 3.61 -2.91 12.89
N GLU A 133 4.81 -3.24 13.38
CA GLU A 133 5.92 -2.29 13.49
C GLU A 133 6.52 -1.94 12.12
N GLU A 134 6.54 -2.86 11.18
CA GLU A 134 7.04 -2.64 9.82
C GLU A 134 6.17 -1.62 9.06
N VAL A 135 4.85 -1.73 9.22
CA VAL A 135 3.92 -0.74 8.66
C VAL A 135 4.07 0.59 9.37
N LYS A 136 4.23 0.62 10.70
CA LYS A 136 4.50 1.86 11.43
C LYS A 136 5.77 2.54 10.92
N GLU A 137 6.86 1.80 10.75
CA GLU A 137 8.12 2.30 10.20
C GLU A 137 7.93 2.90 8.80
N MET A 138 7.16 2.22 7.93
CA MET A 138 6.81 2.74 6.61
C MET A 138 6.06 4.07 6.70
N LEU A 139 5.05 4.18 7.56
CA LEU A 139 4.26 5.40 7.71
C LEU A 139 5.08 6.56 8.31
N GLU A 140 6.00 6.29 9.25
CA GLU A 140 6.93 7.28 9.79
C GLU A 140 7.93 7.76 8.73
N TRP A 141 8.46 6.85 7.92
CA TRP A 141 9.27 7.21 6.76
C TRP A 141 8.48 8.06 5.78
N MET A 142 7.23 7.71 5.45
CA MET A 142 6.38 8.51 4.57
C MET A 142 6.18 9.94 5.10
N ARG A 143 5.93 10.10 6.41
CA ARG A 143 5.81 11.43 7.05
C ARG A 143 7.09 12.23 6.87
N SER A 144 8.23 11.62 7.16
CA SER A 144 9.55 12.25 7.05
C SER A 144 9.91 12.60 5.60
N TYR A 145 9.63 11.69 4.67
CA TYR A 145 9.86 11.87 3.24
C TYR A 145 9.01 13.00 2.65
N ASN A 146 7.80 13.21 3.17
CA ASN A 146 6.87 14.22 2.69
C ASN A 146 7.09 15.64 3.24
N ASP A 147 7.82 15.80 4.35
CA ASP A 147 7.93 17.09 5.07
C ASP A 147 8.45 18.24 4.20
N LYS A 148 9.35 17.92 3.25
CA LYS A 148 10.02 18.92 2.39
C LYS A 148 9.71 18.77 0.90
N ARG A 149 8.68 17.99 0.55
CA ARG A 149 8.38 17.66 -0.86
C ARG A 149 7.07 18.26 -1.34
N VAL A 150 7.12 18.79 -2.56
CA VAL A 150 5.94 19.24 -3.30
C VAL A 150 5.13 18.04 -3.79
N LYS A 151 5.79 17.07 -4.44
CA LYS A 151 5.19 15.79 -4.81
C LYS A 151 5.30 14.84 -3.63
N LYS A 152 4.21 14.71 -2.88
CA LYS A 152 4.11 13.83 -1.71
C LYS A 152 3.78 12.39 -2.13
N VAL A 153 4.23 11.45 -1.31
CA VAL A 153 3.76 10.06 -1.29
C VAL A 153 2.43 10.02 -0.56
N THR A 154 1.44 9.36 -1.14
CA THR A 154 0.12 9.18 -0.52
C THR A 154 -0.16 7.72 -0.21
N LEU A 155 -0.83 7.49 0.92
CA LEU A 155 -1.40 6.20 1.27
C LEU A 155 -2.83 6.09 0.72
N GLY A 156 -3.19 4.94 0.17
CA GLY A 156 -4.54 4.61 -0.28
C GLY A 156 -4.97 3.21 0.20
N GLY A 157 -6.27 2.97 0.09
CA GLY A 157 -6.90 1.68 0.31
C GLY A 157 -7.55 1.22 -0.98
N ILE A 158 -7.67 -0.09 -1.14
CA ILE A 158 -8.19 -0.74 -2.35
C ILE A 158 -9.17 -1.85 -2.01
N ASP A 159 -9.50 -1.98 -0.72
CA ASP A 159 -10.54 -2.86 -0.21
C ASP A 159 -11.74 -2.05 0.32
N HIS A 160 -12.84 -2.71 0.66
CA HIS A 160 -14.11 -2.13 1.10
C HIS A 160 -14.75 -2.94 2.23
N VAL A 161 -13.96 -3.26 3.26
CA VAL A 161 -14.42 -4.08 4.40
C VAL A 161 -15.45 -3.33 5.25
N TYR A 162 -15.33 -2.00 5.39
CA TYR A 162 -16.20 -1.20 6.25
C TYR A 162 -16.69 0.06 5.53
N LEU A 163 -17.99 0.13 5.21
CA LEU A 163 -18.53 1.24 4.41
C LEU A 163 -18.87 2.52 5.19
N LYS A 164 -18.72 2.51 6.52
CA LYS A 164 -19.12 3.64 7.35
C LYS A 164 -18.28 4.91 7.08
N PRO A 165 -16.93 4.83 7.09
CA PRO A 165 -16.09 5.97 6.73
C PRO A 165 -16.43 6.54 5.35
N ASP A 166 -16.66 5.70 4.35
CA ASP A 166 -17.03 6.14 3.00
C ASP A 166 -18.36 6.90 2.98
N ALA A 167 -19.37 6.39 3.69
CA ALA A 167 -20.66 7.07 3.83
C ALA A 167 -20.52 8.44 4.53
N ASP A 168 -19.73 8.52 5.60
CA ASP A 168 -19.47 9.77 6.33
C ASP A 168 -18.70 10.78 5.46
N ILE A 169 -17.74 10.31 4.65
CA ILE A 169 -17.00 11.13 3.67
C ILE A 169 -17.97 11.66 2.61
N LEU A 170 -18.83 10.81 2.04
CA LEU A 170 -19.82 11.20 1.04
C LEU A 170 -20.80 12.25 1.58
N ASP A 171 -21.35 12.03 2.77
CA ASP A 171 -22.25 12.98 3.43
C ASP A 171 -21.57 14.34 3.65
N SER A 172 -20.32 14.33 4.12
CA SER A 172 -19.51 15.55 4.29
C SER A 172 -19.26 16.29 2.97
N LEU A 173 -19.05 15.56 1.88
CA LEU A 173 -18.86 16.13 0.53
C LEU A 173 -20.14 16.78 0.01
N LEU A 174 -21.29 16.12 0.14
CA LEU A 174 -22.58 16.64 -0.31
C LEU A 174 -22.94 17.94 0.43
N LYS A 175 -22.77 17.96 1.75
CA LYS A 175 -22.96 19.17 2.57
C LYS A 175 -22.07 20.32 2.12
N ARG A 176 -20.78 20.05 1.89
CA ARG A 176 -19.82 21.06 1.41
C ARG A 176 -20.20 21.62 0.04
N LEU A 177 -20.73 20.78 -0.84
CA LEU A 177 -21.15 21.15 -2.19
C LEU A 177 -22.58 21.71 -2.25
N GLN A 178 -23.28 21.81 -1.11
CA GLN A 178 -24.69 22.23 -1.02
C GLN A 178 -25.61 21.39 -1.91
N LEU A 179 -25.31 20.09 -2.03
CA LEU A 179 -26.12 19.10 -2.73
C LEU A 179 -27.09 18.40 -1.77
N PRO A 180 -28.19 17.80 -2.28
CA PRO A 180 -29.12 17.03 -1.44
C PRO A 180 -28.41 15.92 -0.64
N GLU A 181 -28.84 15.71 0.60
CA GLU A 181 -28.34 14.62 1.44
C GLU A 181 -28.69 13.25 0.83
N VAL A 182 -27.87 12.23 1.12
CA VAL A 182 -28.21 10.86 0.77
C VAL A 182 -29.44 10.43 1.57
N PRO A 183 -30.54 9.99 0.94
CA PRO A 183 -31.68 9.46 1.66
C PRO A 183 -31.22 8.33 2.58
N LYS A 184 -31.61 8.39 3.86
CA LYS A 184 -31.35 7.27 4.76
C LYS A 184 -32.03 6.02 4.19
N LEU A 185 -31.27 4.96 3.96
CA LEU A 185 -31.84 3.65 3.69
C LEU A 185 -32.66 3.26 4.94
N THR A 186 -33.97 3.24 4.80
CA THR A 186 -34.85 2.67 5.83
C THR A 186 -34.53 1.19 5.92
N ALA A 187 -34.11 0.75 7.10
CA ALA A 187 -33.98 -0.67 7.43
C ALA A 187 -35.35 -1.35 7.44
#